data_AF-A0A7C5TTT9-F1
#
_entry.id   AF-A0A7C5TTT9-F1
#
_cell.length_a   1.000
_cell.length_b   1.000
_cell.length_c   1.000
_cell.angle_alpha   90.00
_cell.angle_beta   90.00
_cell.angle_gamma   90.00
#
_symmetry.space_group_name_H-M   'P 1'
#
loop_
_entity.id
_entity.type
_entity.pdbx_description
1 polymer ?
#
loop_
_entity_poly.entity_id
_entity_poly.type
_entity_poly.pdbx_seq_one_letter_code
_entity_poly.pdbx_strand_id
1 'polypeptide(L)'
;MFRTLTAAALLMLAPAGAWADGGLAALARQNRWSEILEIAQRREAQLPLSGVQALVAAEAAARLGEPALRQELLKAAISDPVTGQVARVELALLLAPTQPKRAVDLVLPVLHRPASRELGRGAAL
;
A
#
# COMPACT_ATOMS: atom_id res chain seq x y z
N MET A 1 -16.36 -15.96 2.12
CA MET A 1 -15.72 -15.87 0.78
C MET A 1 -15.79 -14.43 0.29
N PHE A 2 -14.82 -13.58 0.64
CA PHE A 2 -14.70 -12.22 0.11
C PHE A 2 -13.51 -12.18 -0.86
N ARG A 3 -13.83 -12.10 -2.15
CA ARG A 3 -12.93 -12.24 -3.30
C ARG A 3 -12.29 -10.88 -3.64
N THR A 4 -10.95 -10.87 -3.72
CA THR A 4 -10.12 -10.24 -4.76
C THR A 4 -10.60 -8.91 -5.37
N LEU A 5 -10.52 -7.79 -4.65
CA LEU A 5 -10.76 -6.45 -5.23
C LEU A 5 -9.54 -5.51 -5.22
N THR A 6 -8.41 -5.87 -4.61
CA THR A 6 -7.33 -4.91 -4.32
C THR A 6 -6.23 -4.77 -5.39
N ALA A 7 -6.01 -5.77 -6.24
CA ALA A 7 -4.89 -5.75 -7.19
C ALA A 7 -5.08 -4.77 -8.37
N ALA A 8 -6.30 -4.64 -8.90
CA ALA A 8 -6.55 -3.85 -10.11
C ALA A 8 -6.54 -2.33 -9.85
N ALA A 9 -6.99 -1.90 -8.66
CA ALA A 9 -7.08 -0.48 -8.32
C ALA A 9 -5.70 0.17 -8.10
N LEU A 10 -4.71 -0.59 -7.61
CA LEU A 10 -3.35 -0.10 -7.39
C LEU A 10 -2.58 0.18 -8.70
N LEU A 11 -2.96 -0.48 -9.80
CA LEU A 11 -2.27 -0.37 -11.10
C LEU A 11 -2.67 0.87 -11.91
N MET A 12 -3.79 1.52 -11.60
CA MET A 12 -4.32 2.64 -12.41
C MET A 12 -3.92 4.03 -11.93
N LEU A 13 -3.16 4.15 -10.83
CA LEU A 13 -2.87 5.44 -10.19
C LEU A 13 -1.42 5.96 -10.40
N ALA A 14 -0.63 5.36 -11.28
CA ALA A 14 0.75 5.80 -11.52
C ALA A 14 0.84 6.78 -12.72
N PRO A 15 0.96 8.11 -12.50
CA PRO A 15 1.41 9.00 -13.56
C PRO A 15 2.89 8.72 -13.86
N ALA A 16 3.20 8.45 -15.12
CA ALA A 16 4.44 8.69 -15.87
C ALA A 16 5.80 8.91 -15.14
N GLY A 17 6.09 8.17 -14.06
CA GLY A 17 7.40 8.10 -13.37
C GLY A 17 8.05 6.72 -13.43
N ALA A 18 7.60 5.88 -14.38
CA ALA A 18 7.69 4.42 -14.36
C ALA A 18 9.08 3.78 -14.63
N TRP A 19 10.19 4.51 -14.54
CA TRP A 19 11.50 3.96 -14.91
C TRP A 19 12.35 3.46 -13.73
N ALA A 20 12.00 3.77 -12.47
CA ALA A 20 12.66 3.22 -11.27
C ALA A 20 11.87 2.08 -10.58
N ASP A 21 10.54 2.02 -10.78
CA ASP A 21 9.63 1.08 -10.11
C ASP A 21 9.26 -0.15 -10.97
N GLY A 22 9.69 -0.19 -12.23
CA GLY A 22 9.33 -1.23 -13.19
C GLY A 22 9.80 -2.65 -12.82
N GLY A 23 10.88 -2.78 -12.04
CA GLY A 23 11.47 -4.07 -11.68
C GLY A 23 10.58 -4.92 -10.77
N LEU A 24 10.15 -4.37 -9.62
CA LEU A 24 9.31 -5.12 -8.68
C LEU A 24 7.91 -5.36 -9.24
N ALA A 25 7.33 -4.38 -9.94
CA ALA A 25 6.04 -4.54 -10.60
C ALA A 25 6.07 -5.58 -11.74
N ALA A 26 7.20 -5.72 -12.44
CA ALA A 26 7.38 -6.79 -13.44
C ALA A 26 7.52 -8.17 -12.78
N LEU A 27 8.26 -8.28 -11.68
CA LEU A 27 8.37 -9.52 -10.90
C LEU A 27 7.00 -9.95 -10.33
N ALA A 28 6.19 -8.98 -9.88
CA ALA A 28 4.84 -9.25 -9.38
C ALA A 28 3.94 -9.84 -10.48
N ARG A 29 4.04 -9.31 -11.71
CA ARG A 29 3.35 -9.87 -12.88
C ARG A 29 3.81 -11.29 -13.24
N GLN A 30 5.06 -11.62 -12.92
CA GLN A 30 5.63 -12.96 -13.14
C GLN A 30 5.43 -13.90 -11.93
N ASN A 31 4.68 -13.48 -10.90
CA ASN A 31 4.44 -14.27 -9.69
C ASN A 31 5.73 -14.63 -8.92
N ARG A 32 6.80 -13.83 -9.07
CA ARG A 32 8.13 -14.03 -8.45
C ARG A 32 8.20 -13.36 -7.08
N TRP A 33 7.32 -13.77 -6.16
CA TRP A 33 7.13 -13.10 -4.86
C TRP A 33 8.32 -13.19 -3.92
N SER A 34 9.01 -14.34 -3.87
CA SER A 34 10.21 -14.52 -3.04
C SER A 34 11.30 -13.54 -3.43
N GLU A 35 11.53 -13.37 -4.73
CA GLU A 35 12.53 -12.45 -5.25
C GLU A 35 12.20 -10.99 -4.98
N ILE A 36 10.91 -10.62 -4.98
CA ILE A 36 10.48 -9.28 -4.57
C ILE A 36 10.92 -9.01 -3.13
N LEU A 37 10.69 -9.96 -2.22
CA LEU A 37 11.09 -9.80 -0.81
C LEU A 37 12.61 -9.73 -0.65
N GLU A 38 13.37 -10.59 -1.34
CA GLU A 38 14.83 -10.53 -1.29
C GLU A 38 15.36 -9.17 -1.77
N ILE A 39 14.81 -8.64 -2.87
CA ILE A 39 15.21 -7.34 -3.40
C ILE A 39 14.80 -6.23 -2.43
N ALA A 40 13.59 -6.29 -1.86
CA ALA A 40 13.11 -5.31 -0.90
C ALA A 40 13.99 -5.26 0.36
N GLN A 41 14.32 -6.41 0.96
CA GLN A 41 15.18 -6.50 2.15
C GLN A 41 16.61 -6.02 1.87
N ARG A 42 17.19 -6.41 0.73
CA ARG A 42 18.53 -5.92 0.33
C ARG A 42 18.55 -4.42 0.11
N ARG A 43 17.48 -3.86 -0.47
CA ARG A 43 17.36 -2.42 -0.72
C ARG A 43 17.16 -1.63 0.55
N GLU A 44 16.31 -2.09 1.46
CA GLU A 44 16.04 -1.41 2.74
C GLU A 44 17.32 -1.19 3.56
N ALA A 45 18.29 -2.11 3.47
CA ALA A 45 19.61 -1.96 4.10
C ALA A 45 20.49 -0.85 3.47
N GLN A 46 20.16 -0.37 2.27
CA GLN A 46 20.93 0.63 1.52
C GLN A 46 20.19 1.97 1.39
N LEU A 47 18.88 1.91 1.10
CA LEU A 47 17.99 3.03 0.89
C LEU A 47 16.57 2.64 1.34
N PRO A 48 15.85 3.50 2.08
CA PRO A 48 14.45 3.26 2.40
C PRO A 48 13.61 3.00 1.15
N LEU A 49 12.72 2.01 1.21
CA LEU A 49 11.80 1.69 0.11
C LEU A 49 10.84 2.87 -0.14
N SER A 50 10.52 3.12 -1.41
CA SER A 50 9.41 4.03 -1.73
C SER A 50 8.07 3.46 -1.24
N GLY A 51 7.05 4.29 -1.02
CA GLY A 51 5.74 3.80 -0.58
C GLY A 51 5.11 2.78 -1.53
N VAL A 52 5.35 2.90 -2.84
CA VAL A 52 4.92 1.92 -3.85
C VAL A 52 5.68 0.60 -3.69
N GLN A 53 7.00 0.65 -3.54
CA GLN A 53 7.83 -0.53 -3.37
C GLN A 53 7.49 -1.27 -2.07
N ALA A 54 7.26 -0.53 -0.98
CA ALA A 54 6.81 -1.09 0.29
C ALA A 54 5.45 -1.78 0.18
N LEU A 55 4.49 -1.23 -0.57
CA LEU A 55 3.21 -1.91 -0.83
C LEU A 55 3.37 -3.19 -1.66
N VAL A 56 4.19 -3.16 -2.71
CA VAL A 56 4.45 -4.36 -3.53
C VAL A 56 5.15 -5.45 -2.71
N ALA A 57 6.11 -5.07 -1.87
CA ALA A 57 6.76 -5.99 -0.94
C ALA A 57 5.78 -6.53 0.12
N ALA A 58 4.87 -5.69 0.63
CA ALA A 58 3.84 -6.12 1.57
C ALA A 58 2.89 -7.16 0.95
N GLU A 59 2.51 -6.99 -0.31
CA GLU A 59 1.73 -8.00 -1.05
C GLU A 59 2.55 -9.29 -1.22
N ALA A 60 3.83 -9.21 -1.55
CA ALA A 60 4.69 -10.39 -1.63
C ALA A 60 4.76 -11.14 -0.29
N ALA A 61 4.89 -10.43 0.83
CA ALA A 61 4.82 -11.01 2.18
C ALA A 61 3.46 -11.67 2.47
N ALA A 62 2.36 -11.05 2.01
CA ALA A 62 1.02 -11.65 2.12
C ALA A 62 0.93 -13.00 1.39
N ARG A 63 1.45 -13.07 0.15
CA ARG A 63 1.44 -14.29 -0.67
C ARG A 63 2.29 -15.42 -0.10
N LEU A 64 3.34 -15.07 0.63
CA LEU A 64 4.26 -16.01 1.23
C LEU A 64 3.87 -16.39 2.67
N GLY A 65 2.79 -15.83 3.21
CA GLY A 65 2.31 -16.16 4.55
C GLY A 65 3.15 -15.53 5.67
N GLU A 66 3.73 -14.35 5.43
CA GLU A 66 4.61 -13.62 6.34
C GLU A 66 3.89 -12.39 6.94
N PRO A 67 2.96 -12.56 7.90
CA PRO A 67 2.10 -11.47 8.39
C PRO A 67 2.88 -10.40 9.16
N ALA A 68 3.93 -10.78 9.89
CA ALA A 68 4.76 -9.84 10.64
C ALA A 68 5.52 -8.89 9.68
N LEU A 69 6.15 -9.46 8.65
CA LEU A 69 6.85 -8.68 7.63
C LEU A 69 5.89 -7.79 6.83
N ARG A 70 4.72 -8.33 6.45
CA ARG A 70 3.66 -7.54 5.81
C ARG A 70 3.27 -6.32 6.66
N GLN A 71 3.12 -6.51 7.97
CA GLN A 71 2.76 -5.42 8.88
C GLN A 71 3.81 -4.30 8.89
N GLU A 72 5.09 -4.65 8.99
CA GLU A 72 6.18 -3.66 9.01
C GLU A 72 6.28 -2.88 7.69
N LEU A 73 6.17 -3.58 6.55
CA LEU A 73 6.18 -2.95 5.24
C LEU A 73 4.98 -2.01 5.04
N LEU A 74 3.79 -2.40 5.51
CA LEU A 74 2.61 -1.53 5.49
C LEU A 74 2.79 -0.29 6.37
N LYS A 75 3.37 -0.43 7.56
CA LYS A 75 3.68 0.73 8.42
C LYS A 75 4.62 1.72 7.75
N ALA A 76 5.66 1.22 7.07
CA ALA A 76 6.59 2.07 6.32
C ALA A 76 5.87 2.86 5.21
N ALA A 77 4.93 2.22 4.51
CA ALA A 77 4.16 2.85 3.43
C ALA A 77 3.15 3.91 3.90
N ILE A 78 2.74 3.94 5.18
CA ILE A 78 1.72 4.89 5.69
C ILE A 78 2.14 6.35 5.56
N SER A 79 3.44 6.61 5.69
CA SER A 79 4.03 7.96 5.62
C SER A 79 4.11 8.50 4.19
N ASP A 80 3.91 7.66 3.18
CA ASP A 80 3.95 8.07 1.78
C ASP A 80 2.69 8.87 1.41
N PRO A 81 2.82 10.03 0.76
CA PRO A 81 1.67 10.88 0.42
C PRO A 81 0.77 10.29 -0.67
N VAL A 82 1.29 9.39 -1.52
CA VAL A 82 0.57 8.77 -2.63
C VAL A 82 -0.08 7.46 -2.17
N THR A 83 0.70 6.60 -1.50
CA THR A 83 0.25 5.24 -1.15
C THR A 83 -0.20 5.08 0.29
N GLY A 84 0.01 6.09 1.15
CA GLY A 84 -0.25 5.97 2.58
C GLY A 84 -1.71 5.74 2.96
N GLN A 85 -2.68 6.17 2.15
CA GLN A 85 -4.09 5.85 2.40
C GLN A 85 -4.38 4.35 2.18
N VAL A 86 -3.83 3.78 1.09
CA VAL A 86 -3.97 2.36 0.78
C VAL A 86 -3.28 1.52 1.86
N ALA A 87 -2.07 1.92 2.26
CA ALA A 87 -1.32 1.26 3.33
C ALA A 87 -2.08 1.23 4.67
N ARG A 88 -2.76 2.32 5.04
CA ARG A 88 -3.59 2.37 6.27
C ARG A 88 -4.75 1.38 6.22
N VAL A 89 -5.46 1.31 5.08
CA VAL A 89 -6.59 0.39 4.91
C VAL A 89 -6.10 -1.07 4.96
N GLU A 90 -5.04 -1.40 4.23
CA GLU A 90 -4.46 -2.75 4.24
C GLU A 90 -3.95 -3.16 5.63
N LEU A 91 -3.31 -2.25 6.36
CA LEU A 91 -2.87 -2.51 7.72
C LEU A 91 -4.06 -2.72 8.66
N ALA A 92 -5.14 -1.94 8.51
CA ALA A 92 -6.34 -2.12 9.30
C ALA A 92 -6.98 -3.49 9.06
N LEU A 93 -7.05 -3.94 7.79
CA LEU A 93 -7.56 -5.27 7.45
C LEU A 93 -6.72 -6.39 8.08
N LEU A 94 -5.39 -6.24 8.07
CA LEU A 94 -4.48 -7.19 8.71
C LEU A 94 -4.68 -7.26 10.23
N LEU A 95 -4.94 -6.11 10.86
CA LEU A 95 -5.10 -5.98 12.31
C LEU A 95 -6.50 -6.30 12.82
N ALA A 96 -7.54 -6.19 11.98
CA ALA A 96 -8.93 -6.35 12.40
C ALA A 96 -9.24 -7.63 13.21
N PRO A 97 -8.67 -8.82 12.88
CA PRO A 97 -8.94 -10.04 13.63
C PRO A 97 -8.39 -10.05 15.06
N THR A 98 -7.31 -9.31 15.33
CA THR A 98 -6.58 -9.37 16.61
C THR A 98 -6.61 -8.04 17.38
N GLN A 99 -6.78 -6.93 16.69
CA GLN A 99 -6.71 -5.56 17.21
C GLN A 99 -7.81 -4.69 16.57
N PRO A 100 -9.10 -4.99 16.80
CA PRO A 100 -10.22 -4.33 16.10
C PRO A 100 -10.31 -2.82 16.37
N LYS A 101 -10.02 -2.38 17.61
CA LYS A 101 -9.99 -0.93 17.94
C LYS A 101 -8.98 -0.17 17.09
N ARG A 102 -7.75 -0.70 17.01
CA ARG A 102 -6.67 -0.11 16.22
C ARG A 102 -6.96 -0.14 14.72
N ALA A 103 -7.63 -1.18 14.22
CA ALA A 103 -8.06 -1.24 12.83
C ALA A 103 -9.06 -0.11 12.50
N VAL A 104 -10.04 0.15 13.39
CA VAL A 104 -10.98 1.26 13.22
C VAL A 104 -10.25 2.60 13.24
N ASP A 105 -9.35 2.83 14.19
CA ASP A 105 -8.58 4.08 14.32
C ASP A 105 -7.76 4.39 13.05
N LEU A 106 -7.24 3.36 12.36
CA LEU A 106 -6.50 3.52 11.12
C LEU A 106 -7.38 3.93 9.93
N VAL A 107 -8.64 3.51 9.90
CA VAL A 107 -9.55 3.71 8.75
C VAL A 107 -10.39 4.98 8.89
N LEU A 108 -10.73 5.39 10.12
CA LEU A 108 -11.56 6.58 10.36
C LEU A 108 -11.06 7.85 9.63
N PRO A 109 -9.76 8.20 9.64
CA PRO A 109 -9.26 9.38 8.93
C PRO A 109 -9.39 9.28 7.40
N VAL A 110 -9.40 8.06 6.85
CA VAL A 110 -9.58 7.82 5.41
C VAL A 110 -11.03 8.03 5.01
N LEU A 111 -11.97 7.60 5.87
CA LEU A 111 -13.41 7.75 5.63
C LEU A 111 -13.92 9.19 5.83
N HIS A 112 -13.32 9.94 6.76
CA HIS A 112 -13.75 11.31 7.10
C HIS A 112 -13.16 12.40 6.21
N ARG A 113 -12.81 12.09 4.96
CA ARG A 113 -12.21 13.08 4.05
C ARG A 113 -13.19 14.25 3.85
N PRO A 114 -12.86 15.48 4.31
CA PRO A 114 -13.77 16.60 4.15
C PRO A 114 -13.85 16.96 2.66
N ALA A 115 -15.06 17.10 2.14
CA ALA A 115 -15.40 17.41 0.75
C ALA A 115 -15.01 18.85 0.33
N SER A 116 -13.88 19.38 0.81
CA SER A 116 -13.64 20.83 0.87
C SER A 116 -12.79 21.41 -0.27
N ARG A 117 -12.54 20.70 -1.37
CA ARG A 117 -11.82 21.28 -2.53
C ARG A 117 -12.63 21.39 -3.82
N GLU A 118 -13.72 20.65 -3.96
CA GLU A 118 -14.57 20.69 -5.16
C GLU A 118 -15.69 21.74 -5.05
N LEU A 119 -16.18 22.05 -3.84
CA LEU A 119 -17.27 23.02 -3.63
C LEU A 119 -16.83 24.50 -3.70
N GLY A 120 -15.51 24.78 -3.71
CA GLY A 120 -14.99 26.15 -3.75
C GLY A 120 -14.96 26.79 -5.15
N ARG A 121 -15.17 26.02 -6.23
CA ARG A 121 -15.22 26.54 -7.61
C ARG A 121 -16.61 26.62 -8.23
N GLY A 122 -17.62 26.04 -7.57
CA GLY A 122 -19.01 26.09 -8.03
C GLY A 122 -19.82 27.28 -7.49
N ALA A 123 -19.28 28.03 -6.52
CA ALA A 123 -19.97 29.16 -5.88
C ALA A 123 -19.48 30.54 -6.37
N ALA A 124 -18.80 30.59 -7.51
CA ALA A 124 -18.27 31.82 -8.12
C ALA A 124 -18.82 32.06 -9.55
N LEU A 125 -20.07 31.69 -9.80
CA LEU A 125 -20.89 32.14 -10.93
C LEU A 125 -22.17 32.77 -10.38
#